data_AF-A0A183EXF4-F1
#
_entry.id   AF-A0A183EXF4-F1
#
_cell.length_a   1.000
_cell.length_b   1.000
_cell.length_c   1.000
_cell.angle_alpha   90.00
_cell.angle_beta   90.00
_cell.angle_gamma   90.00
#
_symmetry.space_group_name_H-M   'P 1'
#
loop_
_entity.id
_entity.type
_entity.pdbx_description
1 polymer ?
#
loop_
_entity_poly.entity_id
_entity_poly.type
_entity_poly.pdbx_seq_one_letter_code
_entity_poly.pdbx_strand_id
1 'polypeptide(L)'
;MDLCQVFDQELDALEIQTVQKETIHPRKSYKMNSSCADILLFAQYKWHVSRPSLLADSKDVMDNTTTQKYWLDIQLRWGDYDSHDVERYARAKFLDYTTDNMSIYPSPTGVLIAIDLAYNLYSAYGNWFPGMKPLIRQAMAKIIKANPAFYVLRERIRKGLQLYSSEPTEPYLTSQNYGELFSNQIIWFVDDTNVYRVTIHKVSYILLSN
;
A
#
# COMPACT_ATOMS: atom_id res chain seq x y z
N MET A 1 -5.18 -4.08 1.07
CA MET A 1 -5.88 -4.62 2.26
C MET A 1 -6.35 -3.47 3.14
N ASP A 2 -5.45 -2.61 3.62
CA ASP A 2 -5.82 -1.45 4.46
C ASP A 2 -6.90 -0.57 3.81
N LEU A 3 -6.77 -0.26 2.51
CA LEU A 3 -7.82 0.47 1.79
C LEU A 3 -9.15 -0.28 1.74
N CYS A 4 -9.17 -1.61 1.60
CA CYS A 4 -10.42 -2.38 1.65
C CYS A 4 -11.09 -2.21 3.02
N GLN A 5 -10.32 -2.32 4.10
CA GLN A 5 -10.84 -2.14 5.47
C GLN A 5 -11.38 -0.71 5.70
N VAL A 6 -10.74 0.30 5.11
CA VAL A 6 -11.25 1.67 5.14
C VAL A 6 -12.60 1.76 4.43
N PHE A 7 -12.76 1.14 3.25
CA PHE A 7 -14.05 1.13 2.56
C PHE A 7 -15.12 0.34 3.29
N ASP A 8 -14.77 -0.79 3.91
CA ASP A 8 -15.68 -1.60 4.72
C ASP A 8 -16.26 -0.82 5.91
N GLN A 9 -15.55 0.21 6.40
CA GLN A 9 -16.02 1.09 7.48
C GLN A 9 -16.94 2.22 6.98
N GLU A 10 -16.92 2.52 5.69
CA GLU A 10 -17.59 3.67 5.07
C GLU A 10 -18.66 3.25 4.05
N LEU A 11 -19.18 2.01 4.17
CA LEU A 11 -20.15 1.44 3.22
C LEU A 11 -21.42 2.31 3.10
N ASP A 12 -22.04 2.62 4.23
CA ASP A 12 -23.29 3.38 4.27
C ASP A 12 -23.08 4.84 3.82
N ALA A 13 -21.98 5.47 4.26
CA ALA A 13 -21.69 6.87 3.96
C ALA A 13 -21.42 7.12 2.47
N LEU A 14 -20.87 6.11 1.77
CA LEU A 14 -20.54 6.17 0.35
C LEU A 14 -21.53 5.41 -0.55
N GLU A 15 -22.63 4.87 -0.01
CA GLU A 15 -23.61 4.08 -0.75
C GLU A 15 -22.97 2.87 -1.48
N ILE A 16 -22.00 2.22 -0.83
CA ILE A 16 -21.31 1.04 -1.35
C ILE A 16 -22.10 -0.20 -0.93
N GLN A 17 -22.50 -1.01 -1.91
CA GLN A 17 -23.13 -2.31 -1.67
C GLN A 17 -22.11 -3.33 -1.18
N THR A 18 -20.99 -3.45 -1.89
CA THR A 18 -19.91 -4.40 -1.58
C THR A 18 -18.55 -3.88 -1.99
N VAL A 19 -17.54 -4.19 -1.19
CA VAL A 19 -16.12 -3.97 -1.49
C VAL A 19 -15.52 -5.33 -1.84
N GLN A 20 -15.07 -5.49 -3.08
CA GLN A 20 -14.44 -6.71 -3.55
C GLN A 20 -12.96 -6.48 -3.79
N LYS A 21 -12.10 -7.24 -3.11
CA LYS A 21 -10.69 -7.34 -3.47
C LYS A 21 -10.54 -8.32 -4.62
N GLU A 22 -9.90 -7.88 -5.70
CA GLU A 22 -9.67 -8.71 -6.87
C GLU A 22 -8.56 -9.75 -6.64
N THR A 23 -8.70 -10.90 -7.30
CA THR A 23 -7.64 -11.91 -7.34
C THR A 23 -6.57 -11.46 -8.33
N ILE A 24 -5.54 -10.82 -7.83
CA ILE A 24 -4.46 -10.27 -8.65
C ILE A 24 -3.37 -11.31 -8.95
N HIS A 25 -2.76 -11.17 -10.14
CA HIS A 25 -1.59 -11.96 -10.47
C HIS A 25 -0.42 -11.62 -9.51
N PRO A 26 0.32 -12.60 -8.96
CA PRO A 26 1.37 -12.35 -7.95
C PRO A 26 2.48 -11.38 -8.39
N ARG A 27 2.69 -11.29 -9.71
CA ARG A 27 3.69 -10.42 -10.36
C ARG A 27 3.17 -9.06 -10.82
N LYS A 28 1.89 -8.74 -10.57
CA LYS A 28 1.27 -7.49 -11.00
C LYS A 28 2.00 -6.27 -10.42
N SER A 29 2.39 -6.33 -9.15
CA SER A 29 2.97 -5.22 -8.38
C SER A 29 4.24 -4.61 -8.97
N TYR A 30 4.97 -5.34 -9.81
CA TYR A 30 6.17 -4.87 -10.50
C TYR A 30 6.05 -4.90 -12.03
N LYS A 31 4.83 -5.10 -12.56
CA LYS A 31 4.55 -5.05 -13.98
C LYS A 31 4.17 -3.62 -14.37
N MET A 32 5.06 -2.93 -15.09
CA MET A 32 4.91 -1.49 -15.39
C MET A 32 4.25 -1.18 -16.74
N ASN A 33 4.07 -2.18 -17.59
CA ASN A 33 3.52 -2.03 -18.94
C ASN A 33 2.01 -2.27 -19.02
N SER A 34 1.42 -3.01 -18.08
CA SER A 34 -0.04 -3.17 -18.00
C SER A 34 -0.48 -3.50 -16.58
N SER A 35 -1.74 -3.21 -16.28
CA SER A 35 -2.33 -3.42 -14.96
C SER A 35 -3.77 -3.98 -15.05
N CYS A 36 -4.38 -4.23 -13.91
CA CYS A 36 -5.78 -4.61 -13.72
C CYS A 36 -6.30 -3.99 -12.41
N ALA A 37 -7.60 -4.06 -12.11
CA ALA A 37 -8.10 -3.54 -10.83
C ALA A 37 -7.55 -4.33 -9.62
N ASP A 38 -7.25 -3.65 -8.51
CA ASP A 38 -6.95 -4.28 -7.21
C ASP A 38 -8.21 -4.40 -6.33
N ILE A 39 -9.05 -3.38 -6.38
CA ILE A 39 -10.29 -3.29 -5.60
C ILE A 39 -11.41 -2.88 -6.56
N LEU A 40 -12.56 -3.51 -6.41
CA LEU A 40 -13.78 -3.17 -7.13
C LEU A 40 -14.88 -2.83 -6.11
N LEU A 41 -15.47 -1.65 -6.25
CA LEU A 41 -16.60 -1.19 -5.47
C LEU A 41 -17.87 -1.32 -6.30
N PHE A 42 -18.93 -1.83 -5.68
CA PHE A 42 -20.26 -1.91 -6.27
C PHE A 42 -21.16 -0.87 -5.60
N ALA A 43 -21.81 -0.02 -6.39
CA ALA A 43 -22.75 0.97 -5.88
C ALA A 43 -24.07 0.31 -5.48
N GLN A 44 -24.70 0.80 -4.43
CA GLN A 44 -26.05 0.36 -4.04
C GLN A 44 -27.10 0.73 -5.10
N TYR A 45 -26.93 1.87 -5.77
CA TYR A 45 -27.75 2.28 -6.90
C TYR A 45 -26.92 2.76 -8.09
N LYS A 46 -26.45 4.01 -8.04
CA LYS A 46 -25.61 4.66 -9.05
C LYS A 46 -24.84 5.83 -8.43
N TRP A 47 -23.56 5.94 -8.74
CA TRP A 47 -22.78 7.13 -8.42
C TRP A 47 -22.74 8.08 -9.61
N HIS A 48 -22.93 9.38 -9.36
CA HIS A 48 -22.52 10.44 -10.28
C HIS A 48 -21.02 10.65 -10.15
N VAL A 49 -20.33 10.67 -11.29
CA VAL A 49 -18.88 10.62 -11.31
C VAL A 49 -18.31 11.84 -12.03
N SER A 50 -17.24 12.40 -11.50
CA SER A 50 -16.50 13.50 -12.11
C SER A 50 -15.67 13.08 -13.30
N ARG A 51 -15.22 14.07 -14.07
CA ARG A 51 -14.06 13.90 -14.95
C ARG A 51 -12.83 13.49 -14.16
N PRO A 52 -11.86 12.80 -14.79
CA PRO A 52 -10.62 12.47 -14.13
C PRO A 52 -9.89 13.72 -13.64
N SER A 53 -9.53 13.75 -12.36
CA SER A 53 -8.82 14.87 -11.71
C SER A 53 -7.83 14.34 -10.66
N LEU A 54 -6.94 15.21 -10.17
CA LEU A 54 -5.97 14.85 -9.14
C LEU A 54 -6.61 14.76 -7.75
N LEU A 55 -5.99 13.98 -6.86
CA LEU A 55 -6.37 13.88 -5.45
C LEU A 55 -6.33 15.23 -4.71
N ALA A 56 -5.41 16.10 -5.10
CA ALA A 56 -5.23 17.44 -4.52
C ALA A 56 -6.27 18.45 -5.03
N ASP A 57 -6.91 18.20 -6.17
CA ASP A 57 -7.88 19.12 -6.76
C ASP A 57 -9.12 19.26 -5.86
N SER A 58 -9.59 20.49 -5.69
CA SER A 58 -10.68 20.85 -4.78
C SER A 58 -12.04 21.01 -5.44
N LYS A 59 -12.08 21.19 -6.78
CA LYS A 59 -13.30 21.46 -7.54
C LYS A 59 -13.53 20.36 -8.57
N ASP A 60 -14.28 19.34 -8.17
CA ASP A 60 -14.74 18.33 -9.10
C ASP A 60 -16.06 18.78 -9.74
N VAL A 61 -16.08 18.80 -11.07
CA VAL A 61 -17.32 18.94 -11.83
C VAL A 61 -17.85 17.54 -12.08
N MET A 62 -18.98 17.23 -11.45
CA MET A 62 -19.70 15.98 -11.68
C MET A 62 -20.33 16.05 -13.07
N ASP A 63 -19.97 15.12 -13.95
CA ASP A 63 -20.60 15.01 -15.26
C ASP A 63 -21.94 14.25 -15.12
N ASN A 64 -22.76 14.24 -16.18
CA ASN A 64 -23.96 13.39 -16.25
C ASN A 64 -23.65 11.89 -16.38
N THR A 65 -22.38 11.49 -16.24
CA THR A 65 -21.95 10.10 -16.29
C THR A 65 -22.22 9.42 -14.95
N THR A 66 -22.98 8.33 -14.99
CA THR A 66 -23.24 7.49 -13.82
C THR A 66 -22.56 6.14 -13.94
N THR A 67 -22.11 5.56 -12.82
CA THR A 67 -21.54 4.22 -12.78
C THR A 67 -22.11 3.37 -11.64
N GLN A 68 -22.02 2.05 -11.79
CA GLN A 68 -22.35 1.07 -10.74
C GLN A 68 -21.13 0.28 -10.27
N LYS A 69 -20.04 0.32 -11.04
CA LYS A 69 -18.78 -0.37 -10.73
C LYS A 69 -17.66 0.65 -10.75
N TYR A 70 -16.87 0.68 -9.69
CA TYR A 70 -15.77 1.62 -9.56
C TYR A 70 -14.51 0.89 -9.13
N TRP A 71 -13.44 0.98 -9.92
CA TRP A 71 -12.20 0.27 -9.65
C TRP A 71 -11.13 1.16 -9.02
N LEU A 72 -10.24 0.54 -8.25
CA LEU A 72 -9.01 1.14 -7.78
C LEU A 72 -7.82 0.31 -8.24
N ASP A 73 -6.79 0.99 -8.73
CA ASP A 73 -5.49 0.39 -9.06
C ASP A 73 -4.38 1.09 -8.24
N ILE A 74 -3.52 0.31 -7.59
CA ILE A 74 -2.47 0.79 -6.69
C ILE A 74 -1.12 0.51 -7.35
N GLN A 75 -0.48 1.56 -7.81
CA GLN A 75 0.83 1.50 -8.48
C GLN A 75 1.94 1.89 -7.52
N LEU A 76 2.90 0.98 -7.37
CA LEU A 76 4.14 1.26 -6.66
C LEU A 76 5.20 1.69 -7.67
N ARG A 77 6.01 2.68 -7.29
CA ARG A 77 7.17 3.10 -8.08
C ARG A 77 8.36 3.37 -7.19
N TRP A 78 9.54 3.37 -7.81
CA TRP A 78 10.77 3.84 -7.20
C TRP A 78 11.29 4.99 -8.05
N GLY A 79 11.07 6.23 -7.60
CA GLY A 79 11.52 7.43 -8.31
C GLY A 79 13.04 7.59 -8.29
N ASP A 80 13.53 8.39 -9.23
CA ASP A 80 14.91 8.89 -9.27
C ASP A 80 14.93 10.42 -9.20
N TYR A 81 16.12 11.02 -9.26
CA TYR A 81 16.28 12.47 -9.15
C TYR A 81 15.53 13.23 -10.25
N ASP A 82 15.52 12.73 -11.47
CA ASP A 82 14.91 13.40 -12.63
C ASP A 82 13.40 13.17 -12.71
N SER A 83 12.92 12.05 -12.19
CA SER A 83 11.53 11.59 -12.27
C SER A 83 11.04 11.16 -10.89
N HIS A 84 10.57 12.13 -10.11
CA HIS A 84 9.94 11.89 -8.79
C HIS A 84 8.58 12.60 -8.62
N ASP A 85 8.06 13.25 -9.67
CA ASP A 85 6.71 13.82 -9.67
C ASP A 85 5.64 12.71 -9.77
N VAL A 86 5.07 12.37 -8.62
CA VAL A 86 4.08 11.30 -8.48
C VAL A 86 2.72 11.67 -9.09
N GLU A 87 2.36 12.95 -9.17
CA GLU A 87 1.08 13.40 -9.74
C GLU A 87 1.09 13.22 -11.25
N ARG A 88 2.18 13.68 -11.89
CA ARG A 88 2.40 13.47 -13.31
C ARG A 88 2.45 11.98 -13.66
N TYR A 89 3.11 11.17 -12.83
CA TYR A 89 3.17 9.72 -13.01
C TYR A 89 1.78 9.07 -12.90
N ALA A 90 0.99 9.40 -11.87
CA ALA A 90 -0.35 8.85 -11.67
C ALA A 90 -1.25 9.15 -12.87
N ARG A 91 -1.24 10.40 -13.35
CA ARG A 91 -1.99 10.80 -14.53
C ARG A 91 -1.53 10.08 -15.79
N ALA A 92 -0.22 10.00 -16.04
CA ALA A 92 0.32 9.33 -17.22
C ALA A 92 -0.10 7.85 -17.24
N LYS A 93 0.11 7.12 -16.13
CA LYS A 93 -0.27 5.70 -16.04
C LYS A 93 -1.77 5.46 -16.13
N PHE A 94 -2.58 6.33 -15.54
CA PHE A 94 -4.02 6.23 -15.68
C PHE A 94 -4.43 6.34 -17.15
N LEU A 95 -3.92 7.35 -17.87
CA LEU A 95 -4.24 7.56 -19.29
C LEU A 95 -3.70 6.40 -20.14
N ASP A 96 -2.45 5.97 -19.94
CA ASP A 96 -1.86 4.84 -20.65
C ASP A 96 -2.70 3.56 -20.46
N TYR A 97 -3.03 3.19 -19.22
CA TYR A 97 -3.73 1.94 -18.93
C TYR A 97 -5.23 1.96 -19.28
N THR A 98 -5.86 3.14 -19.32
CA THR A 98 -7.29 3.23 -19.68
C THR A 98 -7.50 3.38 -21.19
N THR A 99 -6.47 3.75 -21.95
CA THR A 99 -6.55 3.89 -23.41
C THR A 99 -5.96 2.71 -24.17
N ASP A 100 -5.02 1.98 -23.57
CA ASP A 100 -4.42 0.79 -24.16
C ASP A 100 -5.30 -0.47 -23.99
N ASN A 101 -5.20 -1.40 -24.94
CA ASN A 101 -5.95 -2.65 -24.96
C ASN A 101 -5.28 -3.77 -24.12
N MET A 102 -4.04 -3.58 -23.64
CA MET A 102 -3.37 -4.59 -22.80
C MET A 102 -3.88 -4.62 -21.35
N SER A 103 -4.39 -3.49 -20.85
CA SER A 103 -4.94 -3.37 -19.49
C SER A 103 -6.45 -3.43 -19.57
N ILE A 104 -7.08 -4.28 -18.75
CA ILE A 104 -8.53 -4.46 -18.76
C ILE A 104 -9.07 -4.09 -17.39
N TYR A 105 -9.94 -3.08 -17.35
CA TYR A 105 -10.65 -2.67 -16.15
C TYR A 105 -12.15 -3.04 -16.24
N PRO A 106 -12.80 -3.37 -15.11
CA PRO A 106 -14.21 -3.79 -15.11
C PRO A 106 -15.22 -2.69 -15.48
N SER A 107 -14.80 -1.43 -15.47
CA SER A 107 -15.62 -0.27 -15.85
C SER A 107 -14.71 0.87 -16.34
N PRO A 108 -15.24 1.87 -17.07
CA PRO A 108 -14.46 3.03 -17.50
C PRO A 108 -14.19 4.05 -16.38
N THR A 109 -14.75 3.83 -15.18
CA THR A 109 -14.66 4.75 -14.05
C THR A 109 -13.86 4.14 -12.91
N GLY A 110 -12.79 4.79 -12.52
CA GLY A 110 -11.99 4.38 -11.38
C GLY A 110 -10.86 5.35 -11.08
N VAL A 111 -9.97 4.95 -10.20
CA VAL A 111 -8.82 5.76 -9.78
C VAL A 111 -7.55 4.93 -9.69
N LEU A 112 -6.45 5.52 -10.17
CA LEU A 112 -5.12 4.99 -9.99
C LEU A 112 -4.43 5.78 -8.87
N ILE A 113 -3.99 5.07 -7.83
CA ILE A 113 -3.22 5.60 -6.70
C ILE A 113 -1.76 5.25 -6.94
N ALA A 114 -0.89 6.24 -7.08
CA ALA A 114 0.54 6.05 -7.24
C ALA A 114 1.27 6.35 -5.93
N ILE A 115 2.22 5.48 -5.57
CA ILE A 115 3.06 5.62 -4.37
C ILE A 115 4.53 5.52 -4.78
N ASP A 116 5.27 6.59 -4.54
CA ASP A 116 6.72 6.63 -4.69
C ASP A 116 7.40 6.17 -3.40
N LEU A 117 7.99 4.98 -3.46
CA LEU A 117 8.65 4.33 -2.34
C LEU A 117 9.97 5.00 -1.96
N ALA A 118 10.66 5.65 -2.90
CA ALA A 118 11.95 6.29 -2.66
C ALA A 118 11.76 7.63 -1.94
N TYR A 119 10.78 8.41 -2.39
CA TYR A 119 10.51 9.76 -1.86
C TYR A 119 9.38 9.80 -0.83
N ASN A 120 8.73 8.67 -0.55
CA ASN A 120 7.57 8.58 0.35
C ASN A 120 6.44 9.55 -0.04
N LEU A 121 6.24 9.74 -1.34
CA LEU A 121 5.20 10.59 -1.91
C LEU A 121 4.06 9.72 -2.44
N TYR A 122 2.84 10.24 -2.43
CA TYR A 122 1.70 9.58 -3.05
C TYR A 122 0.81 10.62 -3.71
N SER A 123 0.14 10.20 -4.77
CA SER A 123 -0.97 10.95 -5.37
C SER A 123 -1.91 9.97 -6.05
N ALA A 124 -3.04 10.48 -6.51
CA ALA A 124 -3.98 9.68 -7.26
C ALA A 124 -4.60 10.51 -8.39
N TYR A 125 -4.89 9.84 -9.49
CA TYR A 125 -5.57 10.43 -10.63
C TYR A 125 -6.65 9.48 -11.13
N GLY A 126 -7.82 10.03 -11.40
CA GLY A 126 -8.94 9.28 -11.90
C GLY A 126 -10.26 9.96 -11.61
N ASN A 127 -11.32 9.23 -11.84
CA ASN A 127 -12.68 9.67 -11.65
C ASN A 127 -13.06 9.72 -10.17
N TRP A 128 -13.86 10.68 -9.73
CA TRP A 128 -14.29 10.80 -8.34
C TRP A 128 -15.80 10.83 -8.22
N PHE A 129 -16.36 10.01 -7.33
CA PHE A 129 -17.74 10.17 -6.87
C PHE A 129 -17.75 10.94 -5.54
N PRO A 130 -18.89 11.56 -5.15
CA PRO A 130 -19.00 12.31 -3.90
C PRO A 130 -18.48 11.51 -2.68
N GLY A 131 -17.69 12.16 -1.83
CA GLY A 131 -17.12 11.53 -0.61
C GLY A 131 -15.82 10.72 -0.82
N MET A 132 -15.54 10.24 -2.04
CA MET A 132 -14.37 9.40 -2.31
C MET A 132 -13.03 10.12 -2.07
N LYS A 133 -12.89 11.34 -2.61
CA LYS A 133 -11.65 12.11 -2.54
C LYS A 133 -11.21 12.45 -1.10
N PRO A 134 -12.07 12.99 -0.21
CA PRO A 134 -11.69 13.23 1.17
C PRO A 134 -11.36 11.93 1.93
N LEU A 135 -12.08 10.83 1.66
CA LEU A 135 -11.78 9.53 2.28
C LEU A 135 -10.37 9.05 1.89
N ILE A 136 -10.05 8.99 0.59
CA ILE A 136 -8.72 8.58 0.12
C ILE A 136 -7.62 9.47 0.68
N ARG A 137 -7.84 10.79 0.77
CA ARG A 137 -6.86 11.72 1.32
C ARG A 137 -6.52 11.40 2.78
N GLN A 138 -7.53 11.16 3.62
CA GLN A 138 -7.34 10.80 5.02
C GLN A 138 -6.74 9.39 5.17
N ALA A 139 -7.24 8.43 4.39
CA ALA A 139 -6.80 7.04 4.42
C ALA A 139 -5.33 6.92 4.03
N MET A 140 -4.91 7.54 2.92
CA MET A 140 -3.52 7.47 2.45
C MET A 140 -2.56 8.16 3.41
N ALA A 141 -2.94 9.30 4.00
CA ALA A 141 -2.12 9.97 5.02
C ALA A 141 -1.86 9.04 6.22
N LYS A 142 -2.86 8.26 6.64
CA LYS A 142 -2.72 7.27 7.72
C LYS A 142 -1.89 6.05 7.29
N ILE A 143 -2.17 5.48 6.12
CA ILE A 143 -1.49 4.27 5.61
C ILE A 143 0.00 4.52 5.41
N ILE A 144 0.38 5.63 4.76
CA ILE A 144 1.80 5.94 4.51
C ILE A 144 2.60 6.02 5.81
N LYS A 145 1.99 6.55 6.88
CA LYS A 145 2.63 6.68 8.19
C LYS A 145 2.68 5.34 8.95
N ALA A 146 1.56 4.63 9.02
CA ALA A 146 1.35 3.53 9.97
C ALA A 146 1.45 2.12 9.37
N ASN A 147 1.56 1.96 8.06
CA ASN A 147 1.63 0.63 7.45
C ASN A 147 2.93 -0.09 7.83
N PRO A 148 2.87 -1.33 8.37
CA PRO A 148 4.05 -2.08 8.79
C PRO A 148 5.04 -2.38 7.65
N ALA A 149 4.56 -2.60 6.42
CA ALA A 149 5.44 -2.87 5.29
C ALA A 149 6.24 -1.62 4.89
N PHE A 150 5.63 -0.43 4.90
CA PHE A 150 6.36 0.82 4.70
C PHE A 150 7.32 1.11 5.84
N TYR A 151 6.96 0.77 7.08
CA TYR A 151 7.89 0.85 8.21
C TYR A 151 9.12 -0.04 8.00
N VAL A 152 8.93 -1.31 7.65
CA VAL A 152 10.03 -2.24 7.36
C VAL A 152 10.90 -1.75 6.21
N LEU A 153 10.31 -1.18 5.15
CA LEU A 153 11.07 -0.58 4.05
C LEU A 153 11.95 0.57 4.54
N ARG A 154 11.38 1.51 5.29
CA ARG A 154 12.10 2.66 5.85
C ARG A 154 13.24 2.23 6.78
N GLU A 155 12.98 1.24 7.64
CA GLU A 155 14.00 0.65 8.52
C GLU A 155 15.14 -0.02 7.76
N ARG A 156 14.85 -0.74 6.68
CA ARG A 156 15.89 -1.34 5.83
C ARG A 156 16.74 -0.28 5.13
N ILE A 157 16.13 0.80 4.64
CA ILE A 157 16.85 1.93 4.04
C ILE A 157 17.76 2.60 5.08
N ARG A 158 17.23 2.90 6.28
CA ARG A 158 18.02 3.49 7.40
C ARG A 158 19.21 2.61 7.78
N LYS A 159 19.00 1.30 7.92
CA LYS A 159 20.06 0.33 8.21
C LYS A 159 21.10 0.27 7.09
N GLY A 160 20.67 0.27 5.83
CA GLY A 160 21.58 0.29 4.68
C GLY A 160 22.43 1.56 4.59
N LEU A 161 21.87 2.70 4.98
CA LEU A 161 22.55 4.00 5.03
C LEU A 161 23.27 4.29 6.34
N GLN A 162 23.18 3.38 7.33
CA GLN A 162 23.76 3.54 8.67
C GLN A 162 23.29 4.83 9.38
N LEU A 163 22.02 5.20 9.17
CA LEU A 163 21.40 6.33 9.83
C LEU A 163 20.73 5.85 11.12
N TYR A 164 21.20 6.34 12.26
CA TYR A 164 20.66 6.01 13.57
C TYR A 164 19.91 7.22 14.14
N SER A 165 18.67 6.99 14.57
CA SER A 165 17.86 7.95 15.32
C SER A 165 17.36 7.30 16.60
N SER A 166 17.42 8.02 17.72
CA SER A 166 16.80 7.59 18.98
C SER A 166 15.28 7.78 18.91
N GLU A 167 14.60 7.02 18.06
CA GLU A 167 13.13 6.94 18.11
C GLU A 167 12.73 6.23 19.42
N PRO A 168 11.64 6.65 20.10
CA PRO A 168 11.16 5.95 21.27
C PRO A 168 10.71 4.55 20.85
N THR A 169 11.52 3.55 21.19
CA THR A 169 11.16 2.15 21.02
C THR A 169 10.18 1.74 22.09
N GLU A 170 9.35 0.74 21.79
CA GLU A 170 8.58 0.07 22.82
C GLU A 170 9.54 -0.44 23.92
N PRO A 171 9.26 -0.17 25.20
CA PRO A 171 10.16 -0.53 26.28
C PRO A 171 10.33 -2.05 26.33
N TYR A 172 11.56 -2.50 26.51
CA TYR A 172 11.82 -3.93 26.71
C TYR A 172 11.07 -4.47 27.93
N LEU A 173 10.78 -5.76 27.92
CA LEU A 173 10.30 -6.46 29.11
C LEU A 173 11.41 -6.43 30.17
N THR A 174 11.08 -5.93 31.35
CA THR A 174 11.94 -5.74 32.52
C THR A 174 11.19 -6.15 33.78
N SER A 175 11.89 -6.18 34.92
CA SER A 175 11.24 -6.41 36.22
C SER A 175 10.18 -5.35 36.58
N GLN A 176 10.19 -4.18 35.93
CA GLN A 176 9.22 -3.10 36.20
C GLN A 176 7.87 -3.33 35.52
N ASN A 177 7.86 -3.89 34.30
CA ASN A 177 6.64 -4.17 33.51
C ASN A 177 6.31 -5.68 33.41
N TYR A 178 6.98 -6.53 34.21
CA TYR A 178 6.73 -7.98 34.22
C TYR A 178 5.26 -8.36 34.47
N GLY A 179 4.52 -7.55 35.24
CA GLY A 179 3.09 -7.77 35.50
C GLY A 179 2.19 -7.67 34.26
N GLU A 180 2.62 -6.97 33.20
CA GLU A 180 1.84 -6.80 31.97
C GLU A 180 1.62 -8.13 31.22
N LEU A 181 2.48 -9.13 31.49
CA LEU A 181 2.36 -10.50 30.98
C LEU A 181 1.03 -11.19 31.37
N PHE A 182 0.39 -10.74 32.44
CA PHE A 182 -0.83 -11.34 32.97
C PHE A 182 -2.08 -10.48 32.74
N SER A 183 -2.03 -9.59 31.75
CA SER A 183 -3.19 -8.83 31.30
C SER A 183 -4.20 -9.72 30.55
N ASN A 184 -5.36 -9.17 30.19
CA ASN A 184 -6.36 -9.87 29.38
C ASN A 184 -5.94 -10.03 27.89
N GLN A 185 -4.75 -9.55 27.51
CA GLN A 185 -4.22 -9.71 26.16
C GLN A 185 -3.58 -11.10 25.99
N ILE A 186 -3.65 -11.66 24.79
CA ILE A 186 -2.96 -12.90 24.46
C ILE A 186 -1.50 -12.57 24.16
N ILE A 187 -0.58 -13.06 25.00
CA ILE A 187 0.86 -12.80 24.91
C ILE A 187 1.60 -14.12 24.63
N TRP A 188 2.51 -14.12 23.67
CA TRP A 188 3.33 -15.29 23.30
C TRP A 188 4.81 -15.03 23.55
N PHE A 189 5.52 -16.05 24.03
CA PHE A 189 6.99 -16.09 24.04
C PHE A 189 7.47 -16.86 22.81
N VAL A 190 8.39 -16.26 22.07
CA VAL A 190 9.06 -16.89 20.92
C VAL A 190 10.54 -16.97 21.24
N ASP A 191 11.06 -18.19 21.41
CA ASP A 191 12.48 -18.47 21.65
C ASP A 191 13.07 -19.21 20.44
N ASP A 192 13.96 -18.54 19.71
CA ASP A 192 14.66 -19.08 18.55
C ASP A 192 16.07 -19.63 18.87
N THR A 193 16.47 -19.63 20.14
CA THR A 193 17.83 -20.02 20.59
C THR A 193 18.27 -21.38 20.07
N ASN A 194 17.35 -22.35 19.98
CA ASN A 194 17.64 -23.73 19.58
C ASN A 194 17.16 -24.09 18.17
N VAL A 195 16.79 -23.11 17.34
CA VAL A 195 16.31 -23.34 15.96
C VAL A 195 17.43 -23.94 15.09
N TYR A 196 18.65 -23.43 15.22
CA TYR A 196 19.82 -23.95 14.50
C TYR A 196 20.95 -24.28 15.47
N ARG A 197 21.20 -25.58 15.67
CA ARG A 197 22.27 -26.09 16.55
C ARG A 197 23.41 -26.67 15.73
N VAL A 198 24.63 -26.31 16.10
CA VAL A 198 25.85 -26.78 15.45
C VAL A 198 26.69 -27.56 16.45
N THR A 199 27.21 -28.70 16.02
CA THR A 199 28.26 -29.43 16.75
C THR A 199 29.57 -29.20 16.01
N ILE A 200 30.56 -28.65 16.72
CA ILE A 200 31.87 -28.34 16.15
C ILE A 200 32.79 -29.53 16.38
N HIS A 201 33.38 -30.05 15.30
CA HIS A 201 34.43 -31.07 15.35
C HIS A 201 35.76 -30.46 14.90
N LYS A 202 36.86 -30.83 15.59
CA LYS A 202 38.21 -30.47 15.14
C LYS A 202 38.68 -31.46 14.08
N VAL A 203 39.13 -30.98 12.94
CA VAL A 203 39.74 -31.80 11.88
C VAL A 203 41.23 -31.45 11.79
N SER A 204 42.08 -32.46 11.75
CA SER A 204 43.51 -32.30 11.51
C SER A 204 43.78 -32.26 10.01
N TYR A 205 44.25 -31.14 9.48
CA TYR A 205 44.75 -31.06 8.12
C TYR A 205 46.23 -31.45 8.11
N ILE A 206 46.58 -32.54 7.41
CA ILE A 206 47.97 -32.89 7.14
C ILE A 206 48.41 -32.04 5.95
N LEU A 207 49.25 -31.03 6.19
CA LEU A 207 50.00 -30.36 5.14
C LEU A 207 51.05 -31.33 4.62
N LEU A 208 50.79 -31.97 3.48
CA LEU A 208 51.83 -32.63 2.70
C LEU A 208 52.67 -31.51 2.06
N SER A 209 53.79 -31.18 2.68
CA SER A 209 54.85 -30.39 2.03
C SER A 209 55.50 -31.26 0.96
N ASN A 210 55.36 -30.86 -0.31
CA ASN A 210 56.09 -31.42 -1.46
C ASN A 210 57.60 -31.23 -1.33
#